data_AF-A0A2U8HBE5-F1
#
_entry.id   AF-A0A2U8HBE5-F1
#
_cell.length_a   1.000
_cell.length_b   1.000
_cell.length_c   1.000
_cell.angle_alpha   90.00
_cell.angle_beta   90.00
_cell.angle_gamma   90.00
#
_symmetry.space_group_name_H-M   'P 1'
#
loop_
_entity.id
_entity.type
_entity.pdbx_description
1 polymer ?
#
loop_
_entity_poly.entity_id
_entity_poly.type
_entity_poly.pdbx_seq_one_letter_code
_entity_poly.pdbx_strand_id
1 'polypeptide(L)' 'MMPDLGKYAFAVLASYGVSLALISALVAVSLRRSRRVRAELEKIEQRVKRHG' A
#
# COMPACT_ATOMS: atom_id res chain seq x y z
N MET A 1 -17.07 26.99 1.13
CA MET A 1 -17.57 27.26 -0.24
C MET A 1 -16.95 26.23 -1.15
N MET A 2 -17.72 25.25 -1.62
CA MET A 2 -17.25 24.26 -2.59
C MET A 2 -17.51 24.86 -3.98
N PRO A 3 -16.49 25.03 -4.84
CA PRO A 3 -16.71 25.58 -6.17
C PRO A 3 -17.71 24.72 -6.95
N ASP A 4 -18.64 25.35 -7.66
CA ASP A 4 -19.58 24.64 -8.53
C ASP A 4 -18.81 24.13 -9.75
N LEU A 5 -18.46 22.85 -9.71
CA LEU A 5 -17.69 22.18 -10.76
C LEU A 5 -18.56 21.80 -11.96
N GLY A 6 -19.89 21.88 -11.88
CA GLY A 6 -20.82 21.44 -12.91
C GLY A 6 -20.39 20.13 -13.58
N LYS A 7 -20.11 20.19 -14.89
CA LYS A 7 -19.66 19.06 -15.73
C LYS A 7 -18.35 18.38 -15.30
N TYR A 8 -17.52 19.03 -14.48
CA TYR A 8 -16.23 18.50 -14.04
C TYR A 8 -16.29 17.74 -12.72
N ALA A 9 -17.42 17.80 -12.00
CA ALA A 9 -17.55 17.17 -10.68
C ALA A 9 -17.24 15.68 -10.75
N PHE A 10 -17.77 15.00 -11.79
CA PHE A 10 -17.50 13.59 -12.02
C PHE A 10 -16.02 13.32 -12.34
N ALA A 11 -15.42 14.09 -13.25
CA ALA A 11 -14.03 13.89 -13.66
C ALA A 11 -13.05 14.09 -12.48
N VAL A 12 -13.29 15.11 -11.66
CA VAL A 12 -12.46 15.40 -10.48
C VAL A 12 -12.63 14.32 -9.41
N LEU A 13 -13.85 13.90 -9.11
CA LEU A 13 -14.11 12.83 -8.15
C LEU A 13 -13.51 11.50 -8.62
N ALA A 14 -13.66 11.16 -9.91
CA ALA A 14 -13.06 9.97 -10.50
C ALA A 14 -11.53 10.02 -10.43
N SER A 15 -10.91 11.18 -10.72
CA SER A 15 -9.46 11.37 -10.61
C SER A 15 -8.95 11.13 -9.20
N TYR A 16 -9.64 11.66 -8.18
CA TYR A 16 -9.30 11.37 -6.79
C TYR A 16 -9.51 9.90 -6.44
N GLY A 17 -10.63 9.30 -6.88
CA GLY A 17 -10.92 7.88 -6.63
C GLY A 17 -9.84 6.96 -7.21
N VAL A 18 -9.44 7.18 -8.46
CA VAL A 18 -8.35 6.43 -9.12
C VAL A 18 -7.02 6.67 -8.41
N SER A 19 -6.71 7.91 -8.07
CA SER A 19 -5.45 8.24 -7.38
C SER A 19 -5.35 7.53 -6.02
N LEU A 20 -6.42 7.58 -5.23
CA LEU A 20 -6.49 6.88 -3.94
C LEU A 20 -6.39 5.36 -4.13
N ALA A 21 -7.07 4.78 -5.12
CA ALA A 21 -6.99 3.37 -5.41
C ALA A 21 -5.56 2.92 -5.76
N LEU A 22 -4.83 3.70 -6.58
CA LEU A 22 -3.44 3.43 -6.92
C LEU A 22 -2.52 3.51 -5.69
N ILE A 23 -2.70 4.53 -4.83
CA ILE A 23 -1.94 4.66 -3.59
C ILE A 23 -2.22 3.46 -2.67
N SER A 24 -3.48 3.10 -2.47
CA SER A 24 -3.86 1.94 -1.65
C SER A 24 -3.27 0.64 -2.19
N ALA A 25 -3.27 0.44 -3.51
CA ALA A 25 -2.64 -0.71 -4.14
C ALA A 25 -1.13 -0.76 -3.88
N LEU A 26 -0.44 0.38 -4.03
CA LEU A 26 0.99 0.47 -3.77
C LEU A 26 1.33 0.17 -2.30
N VAL A 27 0.55 0.71 -1.36
CA VAL A 27 0.69 0.40 0.07
C VAL A 27 0.45 -1.08 0.34
N ALA A 28 -0.60 -1.68 -0.23
CA ALA A 28 -0.89 -3.10 -0.06
C ALA A 28 0.24 -4.00 -0.58
N VAL A 29 0.82 -3.68 -1.74
CA VAL A 29 1.99 -4.38 -2.29
C VAL A 29 3.21 -4.21 -1.38
N SER A 30 3.48 -2.99 -0.90
CA SER A 30 4.58 -2.70 0.01
C SER A 30 4.47 -3.50 1.31
N LEU A 31 3.29 -3.55 1.91
CA LEU A 31 3.01 -4.33 3.13
C LEU A 31 3.18 -5.83 2.89
N ARG A 32 2.67 -6.37 1.77
CA ARG A 32 2.87 -7.77 1.40
C ARG A 32 4.35 -8.14 1.28
N ARG A 33 5.14 -7.28 0.64
CA ARG A 33 6.59 -7.47 0.51
C ARG A 33 7.28 -7.42 1.87
N SER A 34 6.95 -6.44 2.71
CA SER A 34 7.54 -6.29 4.05
C SER A 34 7.27 -7.52 4.92
N ARG A 35 6.05 -8.06 4.89
CA ARG A 35 5.69 -9.28 5.63
C ARG A 35 6.50 -10.50 5.17
N ARG A 36 6.72 -10.64 3.86
CA ARG A 36 7.55 -11.73 3.31
C ARG A 36 8.99 -11.65 3.80
N VAL A 37 9.59 -10.46 3.73
CA VAL A 37 10.99 -10.26 4.17
C VAL A 37 11.13 -10.53 5.67
N ARG A 38 10.18 -10.06 6.49
CA ARG A 38 10.17 -10.37 7.93
C ARG A 38 10.11 -11.87 8.20
N ALA A 39 9.27 -12.60 7.49
CA ALA A 39 9.18 -14.05 7.63
C ALA A 39 10.46 -14.79 7.19
N GLU A 40 11.19 -14.25 6.20
CA GLU A 40 12.50 -14.79 5.79
C GLU A 40 13.57 -14.51 6.85
N LEU A 41 13.59 -13.30 7.43
CA LEU A 41 14.50 -12.95 8.52
C LEU A 41 14.27 -13.81 9.77
N GLU A 42 13.02 -14.01 10.18
CA GLU A 42 12.68 -14.82 11.36
C GLU A 42 13.19 -16.27 11.21
N LYS A 43 13.10 -16.85 10.01
CA LYS A 43 13.65 -18.19 9.73
C LYS A 43 15.17 -18.23 9.90
N ILE A 44 15.88 -17.16 9.54
CA ILE A 44 17.33 -17.07 9.70
C ILE A 44 17.69 -16.92 11.17
N GLU A 45 17.03 -16.02 11.89
CA GLU A 45 17.25 -15.81 13.34
C GLU A 45 17.02 -17.09 14.15
N GLN A 46 15.98 -17.88 13.82
CA GLN A 46 15.72 -19.17 14.47
C GLN A 46 16.82 -20.20 14.20
N ARG A 47 17.43 -20.23 13.01
CA ARG A 47 18.56 -21.11 12.71
C ARG A 47 19.82 -20.72 13.49
N VAL A 48 20.11 -19.42 13.57
CA VAL A 48 21.28 -18.91 14.29
C VAL A 48 21.19 -19.22 15.78
N LYS A 49 20.02 -19.02 16.41
CA LYS A 49 19.81 -19.37 17.84
C LYS A 49 19.98 -20.85 18.18
N ARG A 50 19.85 -21.75 17.21
CA ARG A 50 19.97 -23.20 17.42
C ARG A 50 21.41 -23.72 17.29
N HIS A 51 22.31 -22.91 16.73
CA HIS A 51 23.70 -23.29 16.44
C HIS A 51 24.76 -22.52 17.28
N GLY A 52 24.33 -21.66 18.21
CA GLY A 52 25.16 -21.12 19.30
C GLY A 52 24.75 -21.74 20.62
#